data_AF-A0AAW1LL33-F1
#
_entry.id   AF-A0AAW1LL33-F1
#
_cell.length_a   1.000
_cell.length_b   1.000
_cell.length_c   1.000
_cell.angle_alpha   90.00
_cell.angle_beta   90.00
_cell.angle_gamma   90.00
#
_symmetry.space_group_name_H-M   'P 1'
#
loop_
_entity.id
_entity.type
_entity.pdbx_description
1 polymer ?
#
loop_
_entity_poly.entity_id
_entity_poly.type
_entity_poly.pdbx_seq_one_letter_code
_entity_poly.pdbx_strand_id
1 'polypeptide(L)'
;MAEVREKCEASSSIPILKPRNIFEIEDIGEFDYVSGCKATPLVQVFSVHISTDLDDEKPYKIYGSIRALEGPYPCFDLYHRDPDDSETIWKDGTLSLIGPVGGAIVPSLKTSLDICLNDRIRGVEVVKGELNLDPMTEDSYDTLLKGVVEGAHGSAYVYYTIFKFAVYGSLKVTVNTYDDVDGAYKAEAADIYGSIVVGYENGRRYCTTDEEVKFLETRVFDKSSHQPLRVLIGKPITFSRNVVAVPAYSTLKIQLNLWDSIGKIAGECLRFPAHFTRSKPFYIQTQHAYVAVDVRWYNAYLHIYKGRKVEDVQKKQPRVLQDQPLPASLVPRAIPSKKNICYRGIEGTEIFTISVEGINGKISALCGTIEIDDGFDLFIYKKHESCYETLLDHGLASIEFNYRAIYSTDLYIILNLRDPVSKLEVSKGEVCWSVFNLRSNMSWENKQLCSIVRGRDGYAAVHYALFDNAFEATVEVKLFRDSRPDIPIISYGTLIASNSGYDYSTSYQKKYYKSRLLDWPRDRSVELESGSKIAMLKSKVLVPSGSSLIIEADFFALGIDDAYEAISGTVEFEIDLCGSSTEVIRGEHQWMEIYVTFKNTPLDGNLCNI
;
A
#
# COMPACT_ATOMS: atom_id res chain seq x y z
N MET A 1 48.06 -37.16 65.27
CA MET A 1 47.64 -38.56 65.06
C MET A 1 46.17 -38.65 65.37
N ALA A 2 45.39 -39.14 64.40
CA ALA A 2 43.97 -39.53 64.44
C ALA A 2 42.95 -38.43 64.79
N GLU A 3 42.06 -38.03 63.85
CA GLU A 3 40.73 -38.62 63.54
C GLU A 3 39.79 -38.51 64.76
N VAL A 4 38.63 -37.85 64.70
CA VAL A 4 37.40 -38.28 63.99
C VAL A 4 36.35 -37.14 64.01
N ARG A 5 35.79 -36.82 62.82
CA ARG A 5 34.39 -36.48 62.42
C ARG A 5 33.51 -35.57 63.31
N GLU A 6 32.53 -34.80 62.84
CA GLU A 6 31.98 -34.37 61.54
C GLU A 6 30.65 -33.69 61.98
N LYS A 7 30.47 -32.38 61.75
CA LYS A 7 29.14 -31.75 61.87
C LYS A 7 29.10 -30.40 61.15
N CYS A 8 28.30 -30.40 60.08
CA CYS A 8 27.59 -29.28 59.48
C CYS A 8 28.42 -28.20 58.77
N GLU A 9 28.80 -28.49 57.52
CA GLU A 9 28.81 -27.48 56.47
C GLU A 9 27.44 -27.46 55.80
N ALA A 10 26.72 -26.36 55.90
CA ALA A 10 25.60 -26.03 55.03
C ALA A 10 26.01 -24.79 54.23
N SER A 11 26.46 -25.01 52.99
CA SER A 11 26.68 -23.97 52.00
C SER A 11 25.34 -23.37 51.57
N SER A 12 25.08 -22.11 51.87
CA SER A 12 24.00 -21.35 51.22
C SER A 12 24.51 -20.74 49.92
N SER A 13 24.62 -21.57 48.89
CA SER A 13 24.68 -21.11 47.50
C SER A 13 23.33 -20.50 47.13
N ILE A 14 23.29 -19.18 46.97
CA ILE A 14 22.17 -18.50 46.33
C ILE A 14 22.08 -19.03 44.89
N PRO A 15 20.93 -19.59 44.46
CA PRO A 15 20.82 -20.09 43.11
C PRO A 15 20.85 -18.90 42.15
N ILE A 16 21.88 -18.86 41.30
CA ILE A 16 21.89 -18.07 40.08
C ILE A 16 20.69 -18.57 39.26
N LEU A 17 19.61 -17.79 39.25
CA LEU A 17 18.48 -17.99 38.35
C LEU A 17 19.03 -17.91 36.92
N LYS A 18 19.13 -19.07 36.27
CA LYS A 18 19.34 -19.13 34.82
C LYS A 18 18.22 -18.29 34.17
N PRO A 19 18.53 -17.47 33.16
CA PRO A 19 17.49 -16.79 32.39
C PRO A 19 16.54 -17.87 31.85
N ARG A 20 15.26 -17.77 32.22
CA ARG A 20 14.21 -18.58 31.62
C ARG A 20 14.15 -18.19 30.15
N ASN A 21 14.64 -19.09 29.31
CA ASN A 21 14.37 -19.07 27.88
C ASN A 21 12.85 -19.03 27.68
N ILE A 22 12.44 -18.12 26.79
CA ILE A 22 11.37 -18.27 25.81
C ILE A 22 10.02 -18.67 26.43
N PHE A 23 9.12 -17.69 26.59
CA PHE A 23 7.71 -18.00 26.39
C PHE A 23 7.59 -18.49 24.95
N GLU A 24 7.55 -19.80 24.79
CA GLU A 24 6.97 -20.41 23.60
C GLU A 24 5.57 -19.83 23.49
N ILE A 25 5.23 -19.47 22.25
CA ILE A 25 3.92 -18.99 21.86
C ILE A 25 2.94 -20.09 22.25
N GLU A 26 2.29 -19.96 23.40
CA GLU A 26 1.09 -20.71 23.70
C GLU A 26 0.01 -20.21 22.74
N ASP A 27 -0.52 -21.18 21.99
CA ASP A 27 -1.62 -21.07 21.05
C ASP A 27 -2.66 -20.03 21.46
N ILE A 28 -2.80 -19.01 20.61
CA ILE A 28 -3.99 -18.17 20.62
C ILE A 28 -5.09 -19.02 20.01
N GLY A 29 -6.06 -19.42 20.82
CA GLY A 29 -7.17 -20.27 20.42
C GLY A 29 -7.87 -19.84 19.12
N GLU A 30 -7.94 -20.79 18.19
CA GLU A 30 -9.12 -21.17 17.40
C GLU A 30 -9.97 -20.06 16.77
N PHE A 31 -9.33 -19.06 16.19
CA PHE A 31 -9.74 -18.48 14.91
C PHE A 31 -8.49 -18.37 14.02
N ASP A 32 -8.29 -19.40 13.20
CA ASP A 32 -7.05 -19.76 12.53
C ASP A 32 -6.71 -18.91 11.28
N TYR A 33 -7.29 -17.70 11.17
CA TYR A 33 -7.17 -16.81 10.01
C TYR A 33 -6.43 -15.52 10.37
N VAL A 34 -5.35 -15.24 9.64
CA VAL A 34 -4.66 -13.94 9.71
C VAL A 34 -5.52 -12.91 8.99
N SER A 35 -5.97 -11.87 9.71
CA SER A 35 -6.72 -10.78 9.11
C SER A 35 -5.82 -9.93 8.19
N GLY A 36 -6.33 -9.66 6.99
CA GLY A 36 -5.64 -8.94 5.94
C GLY A 36 -5.27 -7.52 6.36
N CYS A 37 -4.06 -7.10 6.00
CA CYS A 37 -3.55 -5.78 6.30
C CYS A 37 -3.93 -4.79 5.19
N LYS A 38 -4.66 -3.71 5.52
CA LYS A 38 -5.01 -2.66 4.55
C LYS A 38 -3.77 -1.86 4.18
N ALA A 39 -3.27 -2.05 2.97
CA ALA A 39 -2.02 -1.50 2.48
C ALA A 39 -2.24 -0.47 1.37
N THR A 40 -1.22 0.35 1.12
CA THR A 40 -1.15 1.28 0.00
C THR A 40 0.31 1.47 -0.41
N PRO A 41 0.60 1.96 -1.61
CA PRO A 41 1.94 2.40 -1.93
C PRO A 41 2.46 3.44 -0.93
N LEU A 42 3.71 3.30 -0.46
CA LEU A 42 4.37 4.27 0.43
C LEU A 42 5.84 4.44 0.07
N VAL A 43 6.37 5.65 0.25
CA VAL A 43 7.79 5.95 0.10
C VAL A 43 8.48 5.91 1.46
N GLN A 44 9.59 5.17 1.54
CA GLN A 44 10.54 5.23 2.64
C GLN A 44 11.83 5.90 2.16
N VAL A 45 12.18 7.04 2.73
CA VAL A 45 13.51 7.64 2.57
C VAL A 45 14.42 7.10 3.67
N PHE A 46 15.46 6.37 3.31
CA PHE A 46 16.35 5.72 4.25
C PHE A 46 17.46 6.66 4.73
N SER A 47 18.17 7.26 3.79
CA SER A 47 19.30 8.14 4.05
C SER A 47 19.46 9.21 2.97
N VAL A 48 20.10 10.31 3.35
CA VAL A 48 20.55 11.36 2.45
C VAL A 48 22.04 11.59 2.70
N HIS A 49 22.86 11.30 1.69
CA HIS A 49 24.30 11.48 1.74
C HIS A 49 24.67 12.75 0.97
N ILE A 50 25.55 13.56 1.54
CA ILE A 50 26.03 14.78 0.91
C ILE A 50 27.46 14.52 0.44
N SER A 51 27.68 14.62 -0.86
CA SER A 51 29.01 14.72 -1.43
C SER A 51 29.28 16.15 -1.85
N THR A 52 30.53 16.56 -1.74
CA THR A 52 30.94 17.95 -1.91
C THR A 52 32.25 18.00 -2.67
N ASP A 53 32.34 18.92 -3.62
CA ASP A 53 33.55 19.12 -4.44
C ASP A 53 34.54 20.12 -3.80
N LEU A 54 34.24 20.58 -2.57
CA LEU A 54 35.05 21.53 -1.83
C LEU A 54 36.17 20.77 -1.10
N ASP A 55 37.43 21.14 -1.39
CA ASP A 55 38.62 20.43 -0.93
C ASP A 55 39.45 21.25 0.07
N ASP A 56 38.87 21.53 1.24
CA ASP A 56 39.51 22.35 2.28
C ASP A 56 39.62 21.65 3.65
N GLU A 57 39.54 20.30 3.69
CA GLU A 57 39.67 19.41 4.87
C GLU A 57 38.78 19.74 6.10
N LYS A 58 38.00 20.81 6.04
CA LYS A 58 37.12 21.26 7.13
C LYS A 58 35.81 20.48 7.11
N PRO A 59 35.25 20.16 8.29
CA PRO A 59 33.90 19.62 8.36
C PRO A 59 32.89 20.62 7.78
N TYR A 60 31.76 20.11 7.33
CA TYR A 60 30.63 20.90 6.83
C TYR A 60 29.64 21.17 7.96
N LYS A 61 29.10 22.38 8.02
CA LYS A 61 28.00 22.73 8.92
C LYS A 61 26.74 22.94 8.10
N ILE A 62 26.06 21.84 7.81
CA ILE A 62 24.90 21.81 6.93
C ILE A 62 23.65 22.30 7.65
N TYR A 63 22.89 23.18 7.00
CA TYR A 63 21.58 23.62 7.45
C TYR A 63 20.65 23.80 6.24
N GLY A 64 19.35 24.00 6.49
CA GLY A 64 18.32 24.11 5.46
C GLY A 64 17.23 23.06 5.63
N SER A 65 16.64 22.60 4.53
CA SER A 65 15.48 21.72 4.57
C SER A 65 15.48 20.65 3.49
N ILE A 66 14.91 19.49 3.83
CA ILE A 66 14.49 18.44 2.91
C ILE A 66 13.02 18.18 3.18
N ARG A 67 12.17 18.39 2.18
CA ARG A 67 10.71 18.39 2.33
C ARG A 67 10.08 17.45 1.32
N ALA A 68 9.29 16.49 1.78
CA ALA A 68 8.44 15.71 0.89
C ALA A 68 7.18 16.50 0.57
N LEU A 69 7.00 16.81 -0.71
CA LEU A 69 5.84 17.50 -1.26
C LEU A 69 4.91 16.44 -1.87
N GLU A 70 3.64 16.46 -1.49
CA GLU A 70 2.62 15.52 -1.97
C GLU A 70 1.48 16.29 -2.67
N GLY A 71 1.73 16.95 -3.80
CA GLY A 71 0.70 17.73 -4.49
C GLY A 71 -0.12 18.66 -3.56
N PRO A 72 -1.45 18.46 -3.38
CA PRO A 72 -2.29 19.24 -2.47
C PRO A 72 -2.26 18.79 -0.99
N TYR A 73 -1.48 17.78 -0.65
CA TYR A 73 -1.46 17.09 0.66
C TYR A 73 -0.35 17.64 1.59
N PRO A 74 -0.26 17.18 2.85
CA PRO A 74 0.71 17.68 3.82
C PRO A 74 2.15 17.56 3.31
N CYS A 75 2.92 18.62 3.55
CA CYS A 75 4.37 18.58 3.38
C CYS A 75 4.99 17.93 4.63
N PHE A 76 5.92 17.00 4.44
CA PHE A 76 6.67 16.40 5.54
C PHE A 76 8.11 16.90 5.55
N ASP A 77 8.54 17.51 6.65
CA ASP A 77 9.95 17.81 6.85
C ASP A 77 10.71 16.51 7.18
N LEU A 78 11.61 16.12 6.30
CA LEU A 78 12.53 15.00 6.53
C LEU A 78 13.83 15.48 7.16
N TYR A 79 14.19 16.73 6.93
CA TYR A 79 15.31 17.43 7.53
C TYR A 79 14.94 18.91 7.63
N HIS A 80 15.18 19.53 8.78
CA HIS A 80 15.05 20.96 8.94
C HIS A 80 16.01 21.43 10.03
N ARG A 81 16.93 22.33 9.67
CA ARG A 81 17.89 22.94 10.59
C ARG A 81 18.06 24.40 10.23
N ASP A 82 18.00 25.25 11.25
CA ASP A 82 18.40 26.65 11.14
C ASP A 82 19.93 26.78 11.10
N PRO A 83 20.47 27.91 10.61
CA PRO A 83 21.92 28.16 10.62
C PRO A 83 22.55 27.96 12.00
N ASP A 84 21.84 28.31 13.07
CA ASP A 84 22.35 28.20 14.44
C ASP A 84 22.38 26.76 14.98
N ASP A 85 21.57 25.86 14.40
CA ASP A 85 21.50 24.43 14.72
C ASP A 85 22.04 23.55 13.57
N SER A 86 23.01 24.07 12.82
CA SER A 86 23.63 23.36 11.69
C SER A 86 24.21 22.00 12.12
N GLU A 87 23.95 20.95 11.35
CA GLU A 87 24.53 19.62 11.57
C GLU A 87 25.97 19.57 11.06
N THR A 88 26.87 19.03 11.87
CA THR A 88 28.27 18.85 11.47
C THR A 88 28.46 17.50 10.80
N ILE A 89 28.86 17.50 9.53
CA ILE A 89 29.19 16.28 8.77
C ILE A 89 30.61 16.37 8.20
N TRP A 90 31.22 15.22 7.93
CA TRP A 90 32.47 15.13 7.19
C TRP A 90 32.19 14.88 5.70
N LYS A 91 33.25 14.89 4.88
CA LYS A 91 33.16 14.57 3.45
C LYS A 91 32.42 13.23 3.26
N ASP A 92 31.44 13.21 2.36
CA ASP A 92 30.55 12.07 2.08
C ASP A 92 29.70 11.61 3.28
N GLY A 93 29.40 12.54 4.19
CA GLY A 93 28.60 12.30 5.38
C GLY A 93 27.09 12.16 5.12
N THR A 94 26.40 11.49 6.05
CA THR A 94 24.95 11.30 6.04
C THR A 94 24.26 12.30 6.95
N LEU A 95 23.14 12.87 6.51
CA LEU A 95 22.31 13.74 7.34
C LEU A 95 21.44 12.95 8.33
N SER A 96 21.24 13.52 9.51
CA SER A 96 20.35 12.98 10.54
C SER A 96 18.89 13.39 10.26
N LEU A 97 18.19 12.56 9.46
CA LEU A 97 16.78 12.80 9.12
C LEU A 97 15.87 12.76 10.38
N ILE A 98 14.90 13.66 10.41
CA ILE A 98 13.96 13.87 11.53
C ILE A 98 12.51 13.44 11.22
N GLY A 99 12.22 13.08 9.97
CA GLY A 99 10.88 12.78 9.53
C GLY A 99 10.76 11.54 8.64
N PRO A 100 9.53 11.26 8.16
CA PRO A 100 8.32 12.07 8.35
C PRO A 100 7.76 11.96 9.79
N VAL A 101 7.26 13.08 10.33
CA VAL A 101 6.61 13.11 11.66
C VAL A 101 5.10 13.10 11.49
N GLY A 102 4.42 12.18 12.18
CA GLY A 102 2.97 12.14 12.22
C GLY A 102 2.29 11.72 10.91
N GLY A 103 3.03 11.13 9.97
CA GLY A 103 2.52 10.61 8.71
C GLY A 103 3.54 9.79 7.93
N ALA A 104 3.14 9.36 6.74
CA ALA A 104 3.98 8.62 5.81
C ALA A 104 3.83 9.21 4.41
N ILE A 105 4.87 9.06 3.59
CA ILE A 105 4.89 9.64 2.25
C ILE A 105 4.10 8.73 1.29
N VAL A 106 3.09 9.27 0.62
CA VAL A 106 2.27 8.55 -0.36
C VAL A 106 2.67 8.98 -1.78
N PRO A 107 3.13 8.07 -2.64
CA PRO A 107 3.48 8.41 -4.02
C PRO A 107 2.22 8.78 -4.83
N SER A 108 2.33 9.79 -5.69
CA SER A 108 1.30 10.25 -6.61
C SER A 108 1.95 10.60 -7.96
N LEU A 109 1.35 11.44 -8.82
CA LEU A 109 2.04 12.04 -9.99
C LEU A 109 2.70 13.40 -9.66
N LYS A 110 2.72 13.77 -8.39
CA LYS A 110 3.22 15.07 -7.91
C LYS A 110 3.96 14.90 -6.59
N THR A 111 4.53 13.73 -6.36
CA THR A 111 5.26 13.46 -5.12
C THR A 111 6.74 13.66 -5.36
N SER A 112 7.35 14.57 -4.60
CA SER A 112 8.75 14.93 -4.78
C SER A 112 9.42 15.29 -3.47
N LEU A 113 10.76 15.32 -3.47
CA LEU A 113 11.56 15.91 -2.40
C LEU A 113 12.11 17.25 -2.86
N ASP A 114 11.71 18.32 -2.20
CA ASP A 114 12.36 19.63 -2.32
C ASP A 114 13.56 19.68 -1.35
N ILE A 115 14.75 19.86 -1.90
CA ILE A 115 16.02 19.83 -1.19
C ILE A 115 16.68 21.20 -1.30
N CYS A 116 16.91 21.84 -0.17
CA CYS A 116 17.59 23.14 -0.07
C CYS A 116 18.59 23.09 1.09
N LEU A 117 19.88 22.92 0.81
CA LEU A 117 20.93 22.71 1.79
C LEU A 117 22.08 23.69 1.58
N ASN A 118 22.58 24.26 2.68
CA ASN A 118 23.64 25.26 2.70
C ASN A 118 24.72 24.88 3.71
N ASP A 119 25.96 25.31 3.48
CA ASP A 119 27.05 25.19 4.44
C ASP A 119 27.30 26.52 5.13
N ARG A 120 27.13 26.54 6.45
CA ARG A 120 27.33 27.73 7.29
C ARG A 120 28.77 28.21 7.30
N ILE A 121 29.76 27.30 7.26
CA ILE A 121 31.17 27.70 7.41
C ILE A 121 31.62 28.52 6.21
N ARG A 122 31.23 28.08 5.01
CA ARG A 122 31.63 28.72 3.75
C ARG A 122 30.59 29.73 3.26
N GLY A 123 29.37 29.71 3.80
CA GLY A 123 28.30 30.62 3.40
C GLY A 123 27.80 30.35 1.98
N VAL A 124 27.79 29.08 1.57
CA VAL A 124 27.46 28.67 0.20
C VAL A 124 26.28 27.71 0.17
N GLU A 125 25.52 27.77 -0.93
CA GLU A 125 24.50 26.77 -1.26
C GLU A 125 25.19 25.48 -1.71
N VAL A 126 24.92 24.37 -1.02
CA VAL A 126 25.52 23.08 -1.36
C VAL A 126 24.66 22.36 -2.38
N VAL A 127 23.34 22.27 -2.11
CA VAL A 127 22.36 21.62 -2.98
C VAL A 127 21.06 22.41 -2.98
N LYS A 128 20.49 22.63 -4.17
CA LYS A 128 19.13 23.15 -4.32
C LYS A 128 18.46 22.53 -5.54
N GLY A 129 17.36 21.83 -5.32
CA GLY A 129 16.60 21.21 -6.38
C GLY A 129 15.51 20.27 -5.88
N GLU A 130 14.90 19.57 -6.82
CA GLU A 130 13.78 18.69 -6.57
C GLU A 130 14.08 17.27 -7.08
N LEU A 131 13.74 16.26 -6.30
CA LEU A 131 13.81 14.86 -6.71
C LEU A 131 12.40 14.30 -6.86
N ASN A 132 12.05 13.85 -8.06
CA ASN A 132 10.77 13.20 -8.31
C ASN A 132 10.76 11.79 -7.67
N LEU A 133 9.72 11.49 -6.88
CA LEU A 133 9.49 10.20 -6.23
C LEU A 133 8.37 9.38 -6.90
N ASP A 134 7.87 9.83 -8.05
CA ASP A 134 6.80 9.18 -8.78
C ASP A 134 7.31 7.88 -9.44
N PRO A 135 6.58 6.76 -9.29
CA PRO A 135 6.95 5.49 -9.89
C PRO A 135 6.63 5.49 -11.39
N MET A 136 7.65 5.75 -12.20
CA MET A 136 7.53 5.85 -13.66
C MET A 136 7.24 4.50 -14.32
N THR A 137 7.72 3.39 -13.73
CA THR A 137 7.54 2.03 -14.22
C THR A 137 7.14 1.09 -13.08
N GLU A 138 6.62 -0.09 -13.40
CA GLU A 138 6.34 -1.10 -12.37
C GLU A 138 7.62 -1.54 -11.63
N ASP A 139 8.73 -1.64 -12.35
CA ASP A 139 10.04 -2.04 -11.80
C ASP A 139 10.62 -1.04 -10.81
N SER A 140 10.04 0.17 -10.72
CA SER A 140 10.42 1.18 -9.73
C SER A 140 9.93 0.85 -8.31
N TYR A 141 8.95 -0.06 -8.19
CA TYR A 141 8.45 -0.49 -6.90
C TYR A 141 9.31 -1.59 -6.28
N ASP A 142 9.32 -1.64 -4.95
CA ASP A 142 9.99 -2.69 -4.17
C ASP A 142 11.46 -2.91 -4.57
N THR A 143 12.13 -1.81 -4.96
CA THR A 143 13.56 -1.75 -5.26
C THR A 143 14.17 -0.54 -4.56
N LEU A 144 15.41 -0.64 -4.11
CA LEU A 144 16.19 0.47 -3.59
C LEU A 144 16.60 1.37 -4.74
N LEU A 145 16.11 2.60 -4.70
CA LEU A 145 16.40 3.64 -5.66
C LEU A 145 17.43 4.62 -5.06
N LYS A 146 18.26 5.15 -5.95
CA LYS A 146 19.22 6.21 -5.65
C LYS A 146 18.91 7.43 -6.50
N GLY A 147 18.32 8.44 -5.89
CA GLY A 147 18.12 9.75 -6.50
C GLY A 147 19.33 10.65 -6.28
N VAL A 148 19.60 11.56 -7.23
CA VAL A 148 20.66 12.56 -7.13
C VAL A 148 20.07 13.94 -7.37
N VAL A 149 20.37 14.88 -6.47
CA VAL A 149 20.11 16.30 -6.69
C VAL A 149 21.46 17.01 -6.69
N GLU A 150 21.85 17.48 -7.87
CA GLU A 150 23.09 18.23 -8.06
C GLU A 150 22.90 19.68 -7.62
N GLY A 151 23.93 20.24 -7.00
CA GLY A 151 24.02 21.64 -6.62
C GLY A 151 25.33 22.27 -7.08
N ALA A 152 25.47 23.57 -6.84
CA ALA A 152 26.64 24.33 -7.29
C ALA A 152 27.96 23.89 -6.62
N HIS A 153 27.89 23.34 -5.40
CA HIS A 153 29.05 23.02 -4.57
C HIS A 153 29.01 21.60 -3.98
N GLY A 154 28.11 20.75 -4.47
CA GLY A 154 27.97 19.38 -4.03
C GLY A 154 26.74 18.69 -4.62
N SER A 155 26.47 17.48 -4.16
CA SER A 155 25.33 16.67 -4.58
C SER A 155 24.71 15.97 -3.37
N ALA A 156 23.38 15.86 -3.37
CA ALA A 156 22.63 15.07 -2.41
C ALA A 156 22.21 13.74 -3.04
N TYR A 157 22.70 12.63 -2.48
CA TYR A 157 22.31 11.28 -2.85
C TYR A 157 21.23 10.79 -1.89
N VAL A 158 20.02 10.56 -2.41
CA VAL A 158 18.87 10.10 -1.63
C VAL A 158 18.65 8.62 -1.90
N TYR A 159 18.70 7.81 -0.84
CA TYR A 159 18.39 6.38 -0.90
C TYR A 159 16.96 6.17 -0.41
N TYR A 160 16.10 5.61 -1.24
CA TYR A 160 14.68 5.43 -0.94
C TYR A 160 14.09 4.21 -1.65
N THR A 161 12.95 3.73 -1.16
CA THR A 161 12.15 2.70 -1.84
C THR A 161 10.69 3.13 -1.87
N ILE A 162 10.03 2.86 -2.98
CA ILE A 162 8.58 2.95 -3.13
C ILE A 162 8.03 1.54 -2.89
N PHE A 163 7.50 1.27 -1.71
CA PHE A 163 6.89 -0.01 -1.41
C PHE A 163 5.53 -0.11 -2.10
N LYS A 164 5.29 -1.20 -2.83
CA LYS A 164 4.04 -1.43 -3.56
C LYS A 164 2.83 -1.60 -2.64
N PHE A 165 3.04 -2.34 -1.55
CA PHE A 165 2.04 -2.64 -0.55
C PHE A 165 2.63 -2.40 0.84
N ALA A 166 2.34 -1.25 1.44
CA ALA A 166 2.87 -0.91 2.75
C ALA A 166 1.82 -0.35 3.71
N VAL A 167 2.14 -0.47 4.98
CA VAL A 167 1.55 0.28 6.10
C VAL A 167 2.63 1.13 6.72
N TYR A 168 2.26 2.16 7.47
CA TYR A 168 3.27 2.85 8.28
C TYR A 168 3.15 2.43 9.75
N GLY A 169 4.30 2.11 10.33
CA GLY A 169 4.45 1.76 11.74
C GLY A 169 4.96 2.97 12.52
N SER A 170 4.29 3.30 13.61
CA SER A 170 4.79 4.26 14.60
C SER A 170 5.42 3.51 15.76
N LEU A 171 6.73 3.73 15.94
CA LEU A 171 7.52 3.13 17.00
C LEU A 171 7.39 3.92 18.30
N LYS A 172 7.24 3.21 19.40
CA LYS A 172 7.35 3.73 20.76
C LYS A 172 8.20 2.78 21.60
N VAL A 173 9.26 3.30 22.21
CA VAL A 173 10.07 2.59 23.21
C VAL A 173 10.00 3.33 24.52
N THR A 174 9.72 2.62 25.61
CA THR A 174 9.70 3.17 26.97
C THR A 174 10.57 2.33 27.89
N VAL A 175 11.32 2.98 28.77
CA VAL A 175 12.06 2.30 29.85
C VAL A 175 11.28 2.47 31.15
N ASN A 176 11.08 1.37 31.86
CA ASN A 176 10.38 1.31 33.12
C ASN A 176 11.25 0.60 34.17
N THR A 177 11.06 0.92 35.44
CA THR A 177 11.66 0.17 36.55
C THR A 177 10.63 -0.81 37.12
N TYR A 178 11.09 -1.85 37.82
CA TYR A 178 10.17 -2.66 38.62
C TYR A 178 9.66 -1.85 39.81
N ASP A 179 8.42 -2.08 40.22
CA ASP A 179 7.93 -1.59 41.49
C ASP A 179 8.63 -2.39 42.59
N ASP A 180 9.56 -1.76 43.32
CA ASP A 180 10.16 -2.40 44.48
C ASP A 180 9.08 -2.61 45.56
N VAL A 181 8.97 -3.85 46.02
CA VAL A 181 8.05 -4.29 47.08
C VAL A 181 8.46 -3.73 48.45
N ASP A 182 9.59 -3.04 48.58
CA ASP A 182 10.14 -2.57 49.85
C ASP A 182 10.69 -1.12 49.81
N GLY A 183 9.91 -0.18 49.28
CA GLY A 183 10.12 1.26 49.53
C GLY A 183 11.44 1.87 49.05
N ALA A 184 12.17 1.18 48.17
CA ALA A 184 13.40 1.68 47.56
C ALA A 184 13.10 2.68 46.42
N TYR A 185 13.98 3.67 46.29
CA TYR A 185 13.86 4.82 45.39
C TYR A 185 13.52 4.41 43.95
N LYS A 186 12.32 4.75 43.47
CA LYS A 186 12.04 4.80 42.02
C LYS A 186 12.91 5.89 41.41
N ALA A 187 13.86 5.52 40.56
CA ALA A 187 14.55 6.50 39.74
C ALA A 187 13.52 7.22 38.86
N GLU A 188 13.45 8.55 38.94
CA GLU A 188 12.53 9.33 38.11
C GLU A 188 13.00 9.43 36.65
N ALA A 189 14.31 9.28 36.43
CA ALA A 189 14.94 9.36 35.12
C ALA A 189 16.13 8.40 35.01
N ALA A 190 16.45 8.00 33.78
CA ALA A 190 17.65 7.27 33.42
C ALA A 190 18.37 7.96 32.26
N ASP A 191 19.70 7.95 32.30
CA ASP A 191 20.54 8.43 31.21
C ASP A 191 20.81 7.27 30.24
N ILE A 192 20.22 7.33 29.06
CA ILE A 192 20.21 6.24 28.07
C ILE A 192 21.10 6.59 26.89
N TYR A 193 21.94 5.65 26.46
CA TYR A 193 22.74 5.76 25.26
C TYR A 193 22.74 4.45 24.46
N GLY A 194 23.32 4.49 23.26
CA GLY A 194 23.35 3.37 22.31
C GLY A 194 22.53 3.67 21.06
N SER A 195 22.03 2.63 20.41
CA SER A 195 21.33 2.75 19.13
C SER A 195 20.06 1.90 19.03
N ILE A 196 19.14 2.40 18.21
CA ILE A 196 17.97 1.64 17.75
C ILE A 196 17.94 1.74 16.23
N VAL A 197 17.98 0.58 15.59
CA VAL A 197 18.01 0.45 14.14
C VAL A 197 16.80 -0.36 13.72
N VAL A 198 16.08 0.12 12.72
CA VAL A 198 14.93 -0.58 12.14
C VAL A 198 15.24 -0.98 10.71
N GLY A 199 14.73 -2.13 10.30
CA GLY A 199 14.88 -2.67 8.95
C GLY A 199 13.83 -3.74 8.68
N TYR A 200 14.00 -4.49 7.60
CA TYR A 200 12.99 -5.47 7.16
C TYR A 200 13.61 -6.86 7.05
N GLU A 201 12.83 -7.87 7.40
CA GLU A 201 13.27 -9.28 7.31
C GLU A 201 13.63 -9.67 5.87
N ASN A 202 12.88 -9.17 4.89
CA ASN A 202 13.14 -9.40 3.46
C ASN A 202 13.92 -8.26 2.81
N GLY A 203 14.71 -7.51 3.59
CA GLY A 203 15.44 -6.34 3.11
C GLY A 203 16.24 -6.58 1.84
N ARG A 204 16.91 -7.73 1.73
CA ARG A 204 17.72 -8.09 0.55
C ARG A 204 16.92 -8.10 -0.76
N ARG A 205 15.60 -8.34 -0.72
CA ARG A 205 14.74 -8.32 -1.90
C ARG A 205 14.73 -6.97 -2.61
N TYR A 206 14.94 -5.88 -1.85
CA TYR A 206 14.94 -4.53 -2.39
C TYR A 206 16.28 -4.14 -3.02
N CYS A 207 17.35 -4.90 -2.77
CA CYS A 207 18.69 -4.55 -3.27
C CYS A 207 19.03 -5.30 -4.54
N THR A 208 19.78 -4.65 -5.42
CA THR A 208 20.42 -5.28 -6.59
C THR A 208 21.81 -5.82 -6.25
N THR A 209 22.47 -5.21 -5.25
CA THR A 209 23.81 -5.61 -4.80
C THR A 209 23.90 -5.81 -3.28
N ASP A 210 24.86 -6.60 -2.80
CA ASP A 210 25.02 -6.82 -1.35
C ASP A 210 25.49 -5.53 -0.61
N GLU A 211 26.17 -4.62 -1.30
CA GLU A 211 26.61 -3.35 -0.72
C GLU A 211 25.44 -2.40 -0.41
N GLU A 212 24.32 -2.54 -1.12
CA GLU A 212 23.14 -1.70 -0.97
C GLU A 212 22.37 -2.00 0.33
N VAL A 213 22.51 -3.20 0.88
CA VAL A 213 21.78 -3.65 2.07
C VAL A 213 22.01 -2.73 3.26
N LYS A 214 23.21 -2.14 3.37
CA LYS A 214 23.55 -1.19 4.45
C LYS A 214 22.70 0.08 4.44
N PHE A 215 22.10 0.44 3.30
CA PHE A 215 21.26 1.62 3.16
C PHE A 215 19.78 1.36 3.47
N LEU A 216 19.36 0.10 3.64
CA LEU A 216 17.97 -0.22 3.99
C LEU A 216 17.69 -0.11 5.50
N GLU A 217 18.74 0.01 6.30
CA GLU A 217 18.62 0.17 7.74
C GLU A 217 18.40 1.64 8.10
N THR A 218 17.36 1.89 8.88
CA THR A 218 17.00 3.20 9.39
C THR A 218 17.39 3.30 10.85
N ARG A 219 18.39 4.13 11.14
CA ARG A 219 18.70 4.49 12.53
C ARG A 219 17.70 5.52 13.04
N VAL A 220 16.97 5.17 14.09
CA VAL A 220 15.92 6.02 14.71
C VAL A 220 16.34 6.61 16.06
N PHE A 221 17.38 6.03 16.66
CA PHE A 221 18.03 6.53 17.86
C PHE A 221 19.52 6.25 17.77
N ASP A 222 20.33 7.26 18.08
CA ASP A 222 21.78 7.15 18.20
C ASP A 222 22.30 8.16 19.22
N LYS A 223 22.85 7.67 20.32
CA LYS A 223 23.45 8.50 21.37
C LYS A 223 24.73 7.83 21.86
N SER A 224 25.80 8.62 21.96
CA SER A 224 27.05 8.15 22.55
C SER A 224 26.95 8.15 24.08
N SER A 225 27.80 7.36 24.73
CA SER A 225 27.92 7.35 26.21
C SER A 225 28.36 8.71 26.78
N HIS A 226 29.00 9.56 25.97
CA HIS A 226 29.41 10.91 26.36
C HIS A 226 28.28 11.94 26.27
N GLN A 227 27.20 11.63 25.55
CA GLN A 227 26.02 12.48 25.39
C GLN A 227 24.74 11.64 25.52
N PRO A 228 24.50 11.04 26.70
CA PRO A 228 23.32 10.21 26.90
C PRO A 228 22.06 11.09 26.85
N LEU A 229 20.95 10.48 26.42
CA LEU A 229 19.64 11.09 26.52
C LEU A 229 19.05 10.81 27.90
N ARG A 230 18.76 11.86 28.66
CA ARG A 230 18.02 11.74 29.92
C ARG A 230 16.54 11.48 29.64
N VAL A 231 16.04 10.33 30.03
CA VAL A 231 14.67 9.87 29.79
C VAL A 231 13.94 9.69 31.11
N LEU A 232 12.75 10.26 31.23
CA LEU A 232 11.87 10.02 32.38
C LEU A 232 11.32 8.59 32.33
N ILE A 233 11.39 7.88 33.46
CA ILE A 233 10.88 6.51 33.56
C ILE A 233 9.38 6.48 33.23
N GLY A 234 8.97 5.51 32.41
CA GLY A 234 7.61 5.37 31.89
C GLY A 234 7.22 6.34 30.77
N LYS A 235 8.11 7.26 30.38
CA LYS A 235 7.91 8.12 29.20
C LYS A 235 8.61 7.53 27.96
N PRO A 236 8.08 7.81 26.75
CA PRO A 236 8.73 7.39 25.51
C PRO A 236 10.11 8.02 25.37
N ILE A 237 11.08 7.25 24.87
CA ILE A 237 12.34 7.78 24.35
C ILE A 237 12.03 8.64 23.12
N THR A 238 12.67 9.81 23.03
CA THR A 238 12.58 10.65 21.84
C THR A 238 13.47 10.11 20.72
N PHE A 239 12.88 9.86 19.56
CA PHE A 239 13.59 9.40 18.35
C PHE A 239 13.94 10.57 17.44
N SER A 240 14.93 10.37 16.56
CA SER A 240 15.13 11.26 15.42
C SER A 240 13.92 11.17 14.49
N ARG A 241 13.44 9.96 14.20
CA ARG A 241 12.20 9.67 13.47
C ARG A 241 11.51 8.45 14.08
N ASN A 242 10.19 8.49 14.23
CA ASN A 242 9.42 7.42 14.86
C ASN A 242 8.43 6.73 13.92
N VAL A 243 8.39 7.13 12.65
CA VAL A 243 7.53 6.53 11.64
C VAL A 243 8.39 5.88 10.56
N VAL A 244 7.98 4.68 10.15
CA VAL A 244 8.58 3.96 9.02
C VAL A 244 7.49 3.35 8.15
N ALA A 245 7.65 3.41 6.83
CA ALA A 245 6.87 2.58 5.93
C ALA A 245 7.39 1.13 6.01
N VAL A 246 6.45 0.20 6.08
CA VAL A 246 6.72 -1.22 6.24
C VAL A 246 5.91 -1.99 5.19
N PRO A 247 6.58 -2.77 4.33
CA PRO A 247 5.89 -3.66 3.41
C PRO A 247 4.94 -4.58 4.16
N ALA A 248 3.67 -4.61 3.77
CA ALA A 248 2.63 -5.37 4.46
C ALA A 248 2.88 -6.89 4.38
N TYR A 249 3.64 -7.35 3.39
CA TYR A 249 4.09 -8.73 3.23
C TYR A 249 5.43 -9.02 3.93
N SER A 250 6.01 -8.07 4.69
CA SER A 250 7.27 -8.25 5.42
C SER A 250 7.11 -8.10 6.94
N THR A 251 8.20 -8.32 7.66
CA THR A 251 8.29 -8.18 9.11
C THR A 251 9.24 -7.04 9.42
N LEU A 252 8.79 -6.07 10.24
CA LEU A 252 9.64 -5.02 10.76
C LEU A 252 10.59 -5.61 11.80
N LYS A 253 11.88 -5.46 11.56
CA LYS A 253 12.94 -5.79 12.51
C LYS A 253 13.36 -4.55 13.28
N ILE A 254 13.46 -4.66 14.59
CA ILE A 254 13.94 -3.59 15.47
C ILE A 254 15.11 -4.13 16.28
N GLN A 255 16.31 -3.70 15.92
CA GLN A 255 17.53 -4.02 16.62
C GLN A 255 17.78 -2.99 17.72
N LEU A 256 17.85 -3.46 18.97
CA LEU A 256 18.11 -2.63 20.14
C LEU A 256 19.53 -2.89 20.63
N ASN A 257 20.27 -1.82 20.87
CA ASN A 257 21.52 -1.86 21.61
C ASN A 257 21.56 -0.65 22.55
N LEU A 258 20.87 -0.78 23.68
CA LEU A 258 20.66 0.30 24.62
C LEU A 258 21.37 0.01 25.94
N TRP A 259 21.91 1.07 26.53
CA TRP A 259 22.68 1.05 27.77
C TRP A 259 22.26 2.22 28.66
N ASP A 260 22.43 2.03 29.96
CA ASP A 260 22.37 3.08 30.98
C ASP A 260 23.69 3.15 31.78
N SER A 261 23.70 3.90 32.87
CA SER A 261 24.87 4.02 33.76
C SER A 261 25.21 2.74 34.52
N ILE A 262 24.28 1.80 34.62
CA ILE A 262 24.42 0.53 35.36
C ILE A 262 24.88 -0.58 34.41
N GLY A 263 24.43 -0.56 33.16
CA GLY A 263 24.86 -1.51 32.14
C GLY A 263 23.91 -1.61 30.95
N LYS A 264 23.91 -2.77 30.30
CA LYS A 264 23.09 -3.02 29.10
C LYS A 264 21.63 -3.20 29.48
N ILE A 265 20.74 -2.39 28.89
CA ILE A 265 19.29 -2.46 29.14
C ILE A 265 18.53 -3.19 28.01
N ALA A 266 19.05 -3.21 26.79
CA ALA A 266 18.48 -4.01 25.70
C ALA A 266 19.54 -4.41 24.66
N GLY A 267 19.46 -5.64 24.17
CA GLY A 267 20.37 -6.19 23.14
C GLY A 267 19.70 -7.05 22.08
N GLU A 268 18.37 -7.11 22.10
CA GLU A 268 17.55 -8.04 21.33
C GLU A 268 17.22 -7.49 19.93
N CYS A 269 16.93 -8.41 19.00
CA CYS A 269 16.30 -8.10 17.72
C CYS A 269 14.83 -8.50 17.77
N LEU A 270 13.94 -7.51 17.83
CA LEU A 270 12.50 -7.75 17.88
C LEU A 270 11.90 -7.82 16.47
N ARG A 271 10.84 -8.61 16.31
CA ARG A 271 10.14 -8.83 15.04
C ARG A 271 8.67 -8.46 15.20
N PHE A 272 8.18 -7.58 14.35
CA PHE A 272 6.79 -7.14 14.32
C PHE A 272 6.23 -7.34 12.91
N PRO A 273 5.43 -8.39 12.67
CA PRO A 273 4.71 -8.55 11.41
C PRO A 273 3.81 -7.34 11.18
N ALA A 274 3.79 -6.82 9.95
CA ALA A 274 2.84 -5.79 9.57
C ALA A 274 1.41 -6.33 9.77
N HIS A 275 0.59 -5.59 10.51
CA HIS A 275 -0.77 -6.00 10.86
C HIS A 275 -1.73 -4.80 10.82
N PHE A 276 -3.04 -5.03 10.73
CA PHE A 276 -4.04 -3.95 10.78
C PHE A 276 -4.28 -3.41 12.20
N THR A 277 -4.00 -4.21 13.22
CA THR A 277 -4.22 -3.88 14.64
C THR A 277 -2.89 -3.64 15.37
N ARG A 278 -2.94 -2.92 16.50
CA ARG A 278 -1.77 -2.67 17.34
C ARG A 278 -1.09 -4.00 17.72
N SER A 279 0.22 -4.09 17.50
CA SER A 279 0.99 -5.23 17.99
C SER A 279 0.99 -5.23 19.52
N LYS A 280 0.89 -6.42 20.13
CA LYS A 280 1.12 -6.55 21.58
C LYS A 280 2.52 -5.98 21.89
N PRO A 281 2.66 -5.09 22.88
CA PRO A 281 3.97 -4.58 23.26
C PRO A 281 4.90 -5.73 23.64
N PHE A 282 6.14 -5.66 23.19
CA PHE A 282 7.18 -6.61 23.58
C PHE A 282 7.95 -6.06 24.78
N TYR A 283 8.20 -6.91 25.78
CA TYR A 283 8.89 -6.52 27.00
C TYR A 283 10.23 -7.24 27.10
N ILE A 284 11.31 -6.48 27.25
CA ILE A 284 12.65 -6.98 27.52
C ILE A 284 12.94 -6.72 28.99
N GLN A 285 13.10 -7.80 29.76
CA GLN A 285 13.38 -7.72 31.19
C GLN A 285 14.89 -7.71 31.44
N THR A 286 15.35 -6.80 32.29
CA THR A 286 16.70 -6.82 32.87
C THR A 286 16.61 -6.97 34.39
N GLN A 287 17.76 -6.94 35.07
CA GLN A 287 17.80 -7.06 36.53
C GLN A 287 17.18 -5.86 37.26
N HIS A 288 17.17 -4.67 36.63
CA HIS A 288 16.78 -3.42 37.30
C HIS A 288 15.73 -2.61 36.52
N ALA A 289 15.41 -3.00 35.29
CA ALA A 289 14.45 -2.32 34.45
C ALA A 289 13.75 -3.30 33.50
N TYR A 290 12.70 -2.82 32.84
CA TYR A 290 12.19 -3.45 31.64
C TYR A 290 11.98 -2.40 30.53
N VAL A 291 12.29 -2.81 29.30
CA VAL A 291 12.09 -2.00 28.10
C VAL A 291 10.84 -2.51 27.40
N ALA A 292 9.85 -1.64 27.20
CA ALA A 292 8.67 -1.96 26.42
C ALA A 292 8.78 -1.34 25.03
N VAL A 293 8.58 -2.16 24.00
CA VAL A 293 8.59 -1.77 22.59
C VAL A 293 7.22 -2.00 21.99
N ASP A 294 6.60 -0.94 21.51
CA ASP A 294 5.26 -0.91 20.94
C ASP A 294 5.34 -0.41 19.50
N VAL A 295 4.75 -1.17 18.58
CA VAL A 295 4.59 -0.75 17.18
C VAL A 295 3.10 -0.61 16.91
N ARG A 296 2.71 0.61 16.54
CA ARG A 296 1.35 0.91 16.14
C ARG A 296 1.27 0.99 14.63
N TRP A 297 0.49 0.10 14.06
CA TRP A 297 0.23 0.07 12.63
C TRP A 297 -0.94 0.94 12.27
N TYR A 298 -0.84 1.56 11.12
CA TYR A 298 -1.90 2.39 10.61
C TYR A 298 -1.91 2.37 9.09
N ASN A 299 -3.08 2.69 8.53
CA ASN A 299 -3.26 2.90 7.11
C ASN A 299 -3.03 4.37 6.75
N ALA A 300 -2.28 4.65 5.68
CA ALA A 300 -1.90 6.00 5.26
C ALA A 300 -3.09 6.90 4.89
N TYR A 301 -4.22 6.32 4.45
CA TYR A 301 -5.46 7.07 4.23
C TYR A 301 -5.94 7.78 5.51
N LEU A 302 -5.60 7.31 6.71
CA LEU A 302 -5.99 8.00 7.95
C LEU A 302 -5.26 9.33 8.17
N HIS A 303 -4.07 9.53 7.59
CA HIS A 303 -3.29 10.76 7.77
C HIS A 303 -3.59 11.83 6.73
N ILE A 304 -3.77 11.43 5.47
CA ILE A 304 -4.16 12.33 4.36
C ILE A 304 -5.37 13.19 4.75
N TYR A 305 -6.32 12.62 5.51
CA TYR A 305 -7.58 13.28 5.87
C TYR A 305 -7.58 13.97 7.24
N LYS A 306 -6.72 13.58 8.20
CA LYS A 306 -6.57 14.34 9.45
C LYS A 306 -5.97 15.73 9.22
N GLY A 307 -5.24 15.93 8.12
CA GLY A 307 -4.78 17.24 7.65
C GLY A 307 -5.88 18.13 7.06
N ARG A 308 -7.04 17.56 6.67
CA ARG A 308 -8.22 18.36 6.30
C ARG A 308 -8.96 18.75 7.58
N LYS A 309 -8.75 19.97 8.08
CA LYS A 309 -9.81 20.60 8.88
C LYS A 309 -11.04 20.68 7.96
N VAL A 310 -12.15 20.06 8.39
CA VAL A 310 -13.41 19.91 7.65
C VAL A 310 -14.07 21.26 7.26
N GLU A 311 -13.49 22.38 7.68
CA GLU A 311 -14.02 23.73 7.43
C GLU A 311 -13.67 24.31 6.05
N ASP A 312 -12.65 23.79 5.36
CA ASP A 312 -12.14 24.41 4.12
C ASP A 312 -12.81 23.92 2.82
N VAL A 313 -13.65 22.88 2.87
CA VAL A 313 -14.36 22.36 1.67
C VAL A 313 -15.73 23.03 1.46
N GLN A 314 -16.28 23.74 2.46
CA GLN A 314 -17.58 24.42 2.34
C GLN A 314 -17.51 25.92 1.98
N LYS A 315 -16.32 26.50 1.78
CA LYS A 315 -16.17 27.95 1.53
C LYS A 315 -15.48 28.29 0.21
N LYS A 316 -15.92 27.73 -0.91
CA LYS A 316 -15.70 28.35 -2.24
C LYS A 316 -16.92 28.18 -3.16
N GLN A 317 -18.00 28.86 -2.80
CA GLN A 317 -18.90 29.45 -3.79
C GLN A 317 -19.17 30.90 -3.38
N PRO A 318 -18.72 31.91 -4.13
CA PRO A 318 -19.38 33.20 -4.12
C PRO A 318 -20.55 33.14 -5.11
N ARG A 319 -21.77 33.15 -4.57
CA ARG A 319 -22.93 33.68 -5.29
C ARG A 319 -22.65 35.16 -5.55
N VAL A 320 -22.61 35.56 -6.81
CA VAL A 320 -22.90 36.94 -7.21
C VAL A 320 -24.20 36.90 -8.00
N LEU A 321 -25.31 37.11 -7.29
CA LEU A 321 -26.48 37.72 -7.89
C LEU A 321 -26.17 39.21 -8.04
N GLN A 322 -26.14 39.70 -9.28
CA GLN A 322 -26.43 41.11 -9.53
C GLN A 322 -27.39 41.21 -10.71
N ASP A 323 -28.49 41.89 -10.41
CA ASP A 323 -29.63 42.18 -11.27
C ASP A 323 -29.24 42.99 -12.49
N GLN A 324 -29.66 42.55 -13.69
CA GLN A 324 -30.00 43.45 -14.79
C GLN A 324 -31.18 42.91 -15.61
N PRO A 325 -32.07 43.78 -16.13
CA PRO A 325 -33.33 43.38 -16.74
C PRO A 325 -33.16 42.96 -18.22
N LEU A 326 -33.87 41.90 -18.61
CA LEU A 326 -34.02 41.45 -20.00
C LEU A 326 -34.82 42.46 -20.84
N PRO A 327 -34.45 42.72 -22.10
CA PRO A 327 -35.40 43.11 -23.13
C PRO A 327 -36.01 41.87 -23.78
N ALA A 328 -37.35 41.87 -23.86
CA ALA A 328 -38.14 40.86 -24.53
C ALA A 328 -37.84 40.82 -26.04
N SER A 329 -37.58 39.63 -26.59
CA SER A 329 -38.32 39.10 -27.76
C SER A 329 -37.83 37.71 -28.19
N LEU A 330 -38.83 36.89 -28.54
CA LEU A 330 -38.79 35.74 -29.47
C LEU A 330 -38.16 34.42 -29.01
N VAL A 331 -39.05 33.60 -28.46
CA VAL A 331 -38.98 32.13 -28.36
C VAL A 331 -38.88 31.49 -29.76
N PRO A 332 -38.09 30.42 -29.92
CA PRO A 332 -38.68 29.15 -30.35
C PRO A 332 -38.48 28.06 -29.30
N ARG A 333 -39.52 27.23 -29.15
CA ARG A 333 -39.69 26.13 -28.19
C ARG A 333 -38.44 25.24 -28.06
N ALA A 334 -37.80 25.27 -26.90
CA ALA A 334 -36.90 24.21 -26.47
C ALA A 334 -37.74 22.98 -26.07
N ILE A 335 -37.39 21.84 -26.68
CA ILE A 335 -37.79 20.49 -26.28
C ILE A 335 -37.44 20.31 -24.79
N PRO A 336 -38.28 19.65 -23.96
CA PRO A 336 -37.95 19.48 -22.55
C PRO A 336 -36.64 18.72 -22.43
N SER A 337 -35.61 19.36 -21.86
CA SER A 337 -34.41 18.70 -21.40
C SER A 337 -34.82 17.54 -20.48
N LYS A 338 -34.31 16.33 -20.75
CA LYS A 338 -34.46 15.15 -19.88
C LYS A 338 -34.35 15.60 -18.42
N LYS A 339 -35.45 15.49 -17.65
CA LYS A 339 -35.40 15.69 -16.21
C LYS A 339 -34.35 14.71 -15.68
N ASN A 340 -33.31 15.21 -15.03
CA ASN A 340 -32.36 14.40 -14.28
C ASN A 340 -33.12 13.70 -13.14
N ILE A 341 -33.65 12.52 -13.43
CA ILE A 341 -34.13 11.60 -12.40
C ILE A 341 -32.87 11.14 -11.66
N CYS A 342 -32.71 11.57 -10.41
CA CYS A 342 -31.62 11.13 -9.56
C CYS A 342 -31.95 9.70 -9.10
N TYR A 343 -31.47 8.71 -9.84
CA TYR A 343 -31.59 7.32 -9.43
C TYR A 343 -30.64 7.09 -8.25
N ARG A 344 -31.17 6.52 -7.17
CA ARG A 344 -30.35 6.03 -6.06
C ARG A 344 -29.85 4.64 -6.45
N GLY A 345 -28.55 4.53 -6.66
CA GLY A 345 -27.87 3.26 -6.87
C GLY A 345 -27.70 2.49 -5.56
N ILE A 346 -26.84 1.49 -5.60
CA ILE A 346 -26.66 0.48 -4.56
C ILE A 346 -25.35 0.68 -3.82
N GLU A 347 -25.35 0.27 -2.56
CA GLU A 347 -24.10 0.04 -1.83
C GLU A 347 -23.52 -1.29 -2.31
N GLY A 348 -22.25 -1.31 -2.70
CA GLY A 348 -21.66 -2.53 -3.24
C GLY A 348 -20.15 -2.53 -3.34
N THR A 349 -19.57 -3.72 -3.46
CA THR A 349 -18.12 -3.91 -3.56
C THR A 349 -17.72 -4.39 -4.96
N GLU A 350 -16.76 -3.69 -5.56
CA GLU A 350 -16.05 -4.14 -6.76
C GLU A 350 -14.68 -4.68 -6.38
N ILE A 351 -14.40 -5.92 -6.75
CA ILE A 351 -13.05 -6.51 -6.68
C ILE A 351 -12.47 -6.37 -8.09
N PHE A 352 -11.42 -5.56 -8.22
CA PHE A 352 -10.78 -5.29 -9.51
C PHE A 352 -9.79 -6.38 -9.88
N THR A 353 -8.97 -6.79 -8.91
CA THR A 353 -7.90 -7.76 -9.12
C THR A 353 -7.55 -8.45 -7.80
N ILE A 354 -7.16 -9.72 -7.89
CA ILE A 354 -6.47 -10.42 -6.82
C ILE A 354 -5.15 -10.93 -7.40
N SER A 355 -4.02 -10.45 -6.88
CA SER A 355 -2.69 -10.86 -7.32
C SER A 355 -2.00 -11.69 -6.25
N VAL A 356 -1.22 -12.69 -6.66
CA VAL A 356 -0.42 -13.51 -5.73
C VAL A 356 1.06 -13.36 -6.03
N GLU A 357 1.88 -13.34 -4.98
CA GLU A 357 3.32 -13.26 -5.15
C GLU A 357 4.05 -14.03 -4.05
N GLY A 358 5.17 -14.67 -4.42
CA GLY A 358 5.99 -15.42 -3.49
C GLY A 358 6.98 -14.51 -2.77
N ILE A 359 7.16 -14.76 -1.48
CA ILE A 359 8.13 -14.06 -0.63
C ILE A 359 9.48 -14.80 -0.68
N ASN A 360 9.43 -16.13 -0.54
CA ASN A 360 10.60 -17.01 -0.41
C ASN A 360 10.85 -17.90 -1.64
N GLY A 361 10.12 -17.68 -2.74
CA GLY A 361 10.23 -18.49 -3.95
C GLY A 361 9.32 -17.98 -5.06
N LYS A 362 9.53 -18.49 -6.28
CA LYS A 362 8.65 -18.21 -7.41
C LYS A 362 7.40 -19.08 -7.29
N ILE A 363 6.23 -18.46 -7.34
CA ILE A 363 4.96 -19.19 -7.47
C ILE A 363 4.79 -19.55 -8.94
N SER A 364 4.62 -20.84 -9.21
CA SER A 364 4.54 -21.41 -10.57
C SER A 364 3.15 -21.99 -10.88
N ALA A 365 2.43 -22.37 -9.83
CA ALA A 365 1.09 -22.91 -9.92
C ALA A 365 0.24 -22.42 -8.74
N LEU A 366 -1.08 -22.37 -8.92
CA LEU A 366 -2.02 -21.95 -7.89
C LEU A 366 -3.19 -22.93 -7.79
N CYS A 367 -3.49 -23.36 -6.55
CA CYS A 367 -4.72 -24.06 -6.22
C CYS A 367 -5.26 -23.57 -4.88
N GLY A 368 -6.50 -23.97 -4.54
CA GLY A 368 -7.18 -23.57 -3.34
C GLY A 368 -8.48 -22.82 -3.62
N THR A 369 -8.88 -21.96 -2.69
CA THR A 369 -10.16 -21.24 -2.72
C THR A 369 -10.02 -19.76 -2.43
N ILE A 370 -10.87 -18.98 -3.09
CA ILE A 370 -11.20 -17.61 -2.70
C ILE A 370 -12.72 -17.56 -2.61
N GLU A 371 -13.19 -17.27 -1.41
CA GLU A 371 -14.60 -17.30 -1.04
C GLU A 371 -15.02 -15.93 -0.55
N ILE A 372 -16.23 -15.52 -0.92
CA ILE A 372 -16.87 -14.31 -0.43
C ILE A 372 -18.03 -14.75 0.44
N ASP A 373 -17.96 -14.44 1.72
CA ASP A 373 -19.08 -14.61 2.63
C ASP A 373 -19.94 -13.34 2.56
N ASP A 374 -20.94 -13.40 1.69
CA ASP A 374 -22.05 -12.44 1.60
C ASP A 374 -23.36 -13.05 2.12
N GLY A 375 -23.28 -14.12 2.92
CA GLY A 375 -24.40 -14.95 3.35
C GLY A 375 -24.84 -16.03 2.35
N PHE A 376 -24.15 -16.18 1.20
CA PHE A 376 -24.43 -17.22 0.19
C PHE A 376 -23.19 -18.04 -0.24
N ASP A 377 -22.08 -17.96 0.51
CA ASP A 377 -20.83 -18.71 0.28
C ASP A 377 -20.41 -18.79 -1.20
N LEU A 378 -20.03 -17.63 -1.75
CA LEU A 378 -19.70 -17.49 -3.15
C LEU A 378 -18.21 -17.76 -3.40
N PHE A 379 -17.89 -18.87 -4.07
CA PHE A 379 -16.54 -19.12 -4.56
C PHE A 379 -16.27 -18.33 -5.85
N ILE A 380 -15.39 -17.34 -5.78
CA ILE A 380 -14.86 -16.64 -6.98
C ILE A 380 -13.64 -17.35 -7.55
N TYR A 381 -12.99 -18.21 -6.76
CA TYR A 381 -11.93 -19.08 -7.24
C TYR A 381 -11.99 -20.42 -6.50
N LYS A 382 -11.93 -21.52 -7.25
CA LYS A 382 -11.84 -22.87 -6.69
C LYS A 382 -11.12 -23.80 -7.65
N LYS A 383 -9.88 -24.17 -7.32
CA LYS A 383 -9.09 -25.13 -8.09
C LYS A 383 -8.52 -26.19 -7.16
N HIS A 384 -8.66 -27.44 -7.54
CA HIS A 384 -8.08 -28.57 -6.82
C HIS A 384 -6.60 -28.75 -7.19
N GLU A 385 -5.82 -29.44 -6.35
CA GLU A 385 -4.40 -29.73 -6.63
C GLU A 385 -4.20 -30.53 -7.93
N SER A 386 -5.19 -31.30 -8.37
CA SER A 386 -5.13 -32.07 -9.62
C SER A 386 -5.41 -31.23 -10.87
N CYS A 387 -5.97 -30.02 -10.70
CA CYS A 387 -6.39 -29.13 -11.78
C CYS A 387 -6.00 -27.68 -11.43
N TYR A 388 -4.75 -27.48 -11.01
CA TYR A 388 -4.21 -26.17 -10.65
C TYR A 388 -4.10 -25.25 -11.87
N GLU A 389 -4.06 -23.94 -11.61
CA GLU A 389 -3.77 -22.94 -12.63
C GLU A 389 -2.26 -22.74 -12.73
N THR A 390 -1.70 -22.80 -13.93
CA THR A 390 -0.30 -22.42 -14.17
C THR A 390 -0.22 -20.91 -14.28
N LEU A 391 0.60 -20.29 -13.43
CA LEU A 391 0.83 -18.86 -13.49
C LEU A 391 1.97 -18.58 -14.46
N LEU A 392 1.71 -17.76 -15.48
CA LEU A 392 2.75 -17.15 -16.29
C LEU A 392 3.47 -16.06 -15.47
N ASP A 393 4.63 -15.60 -15.94
CA ASP A 393 5.45 -14.63 -15.21
C ASP A 393 4.60 -13.44 -14.71
N HIS A 394 4.86 -13.03 -13.46
CA HIS A 394 4.18 -11.96 -12.69
C HIS A 394 2.96 -12.32 -11.82
N GLY A 395 2.59 -13.60 -11.65
CA GLY A 395 1.76 -14.02 -10.50
C GLY A 395 0.33 -13.48 -10.45
N LEU A 396 -0.17 -12.93 -11.56
CA LEU A 396 -1.59 -12.62 -11.70
C LEU A 396 -2.32 -13.92 -12.06
N ALA A 397 -3.08 -14.47 -11.12
CA ALA A 397 -4.02 -15.52 -11.45
C ALA A 397 -5.18 -14.91 -12.24
N SER A 398 -5.54 -15.52 -13.37
CA SER A 398 -6.73 -15.13 -14.12
C SER A 398 -7.95 -15.69 -13.39
N ILE A 399 -8.27 -15.09 -12.24
CA ILE A 399 -9.43 -15.48 -11.45
C ILE A 399 -10.67 -15.06 -12.24
N GLU A 400 -11.42 -16.04 -12.72
CA GLU A 400 -12.71 -15.83 -13.40
C GLU A 400 -13.69 -15.19 -12.41
N PHE A 401 -13.88 -13.88 -12.52
CA PHE A 401 -14.82 -13.13 -11.69
C PHE A 401 -16.23 -13.23 -12.28
N ASN A 402 -16.81 -14.43 -12.25
CA ASN A 402 -18.20 -14.61 -12.66
C ASN A 402 -19.14 -14.48 -11.45
N TYR A 403 -19.04 -13.38 -10.72
CA TYR A 403 -19.87 -13.09 -9.56
C TYR A 403 -20.88 -11.96 -9.83
N ARG A 404 -22.04 -12.03 -9.18
CA ARG A 404 -23.01 -10.92 -9.06
C ARG A 404 -22.36 -9.76 -8.31
N ALA A 405 -22.80 -8.51 -8.47
CA ALA A 405 -22.33 -7.45 -7.56
C ALA A 405 -22.47 -7.87 -6.08
N ILE A 406 -21.45 -7.57 -5.25
CA ILE A 406 -21.49 -7.89 -3.82
C ILE A 406 -22.29 -6.79 -3.13
N TYR A 407 -23.53 -7.10 -2.76
CA TYR A 407 -24.45 -6.19 -2.09
C TYR A 407 -24.30 -6.32 -0.59
N SER A 408 -23.34 -5.60 0.00
CA SER A 408 -23.20 -5.62 1.45
C SER A 408 -22.43 -4.41 1.98
N THR A 409 -22.85 -3.95 3.15
CA THR A 409 -22.11 -3.04 4.03
C THR A 409 -20.92 -3.74 4.69
N ASP A 410 -20.85 -5.06 4.64
CA ASP A 410 -19.75 -5.83 5.20
C ASP A 410 -19.13 -6.70 4.10
N LEU A 411 -17.82 -6.62 3.92
CA LEU A 411 -17.08 -7.45 2.98
C LEU A 411 -16.27 -8.47 3.76
N TYR A 412 -16.47 -9.74 3.47
CA TYR A 412 -15.66 -10.81 4.03
C TYR A 412 -15.18 -11.72 2.90
N ILE A 413 -13.87 -11.75 2.67
CA ILE A 413 -13.23 -12.59 1.66
C ILE A 413 -12.28 -13.54 2.36
N ILE A 414 -12.46 -14.85 2.21
CA ILE A 414 -11.58 -15.87 2.77
C ILE A 414 -10.66 -16.36 1.65
N LEU A 415 -9.35 -16.37 1.92
CA LEU A 415 -8.33 -16.84 0.99
C LEU A 415 -7.59 -18.04 1.59
N ASN A 416 -7.56 -19.13 0.83
CA ASN A 416 -6.76 -20.30 1.13
C ASN A 416 -6.09 -20.79 -0.16
N LEU A 417 -4.87 -20.31 -0.40
CA LEU A 417 -4.14 -20.45 -1.65
C LEU A 417 -2.77 -21.07 -1.42
N ARG A 418 -2.37 -21.98 -2.30
CA ARG A 418 -1.06 -22.66 -2.26
C ARG A 418 -0.53 -22.99 -3.65
N ASP A 419 0.78 -23.10 -3.76
CA ASP A 419 1.46 -23.67 -4.92
C ASP A 419 1.61 -25.19 -4.71
N PRO A 420 0.86 -26.05 -5.42
CA PRO A 420 0.94 -27.49 -5.24
C PRO A 420 2.23 -28.10 -5.80
N VAL A 421 2.88 -27.44 -6.77
CA VAL A 421 4.11 -27.92 -7.42
C VAL A 421 5.30 -27.67 -6.48
N SER A 422 5.40 -26.45 -5.97
CA SER A 422 6.50 -26.04 -5.08
C SER A 422 6.21 -26.28 -3.60
N LYS A 423 4.99 -26.73 -3.27
CA LYS A 423 4.51 -26.95 -1.89
C LYS A 423 4.60 -25.71 -1.00
N LEU A 424 4.36 -24.54 -1.58
CA LEU A 424 4.43 -23.25 -0.89
C LEU A 424 3.04 -22.82 -0.43
N GLU A 425 2.93 -22.34 0.81
CA GLU A 425 1.72 -21.68 1.28
C GLU A 425 1.71 -20.22 0.81
N VAL A 426 0.81 -19.90 -0.11
CA VAL A 426 0.78 -18.58 -0.75
C VAL A 426 -0.01 -17.59 0.11
N SER A 427 -1.21 -17.95 0.56
CA SER A 427 -2.05 -17.07 1.37
C SER A 427 -3.05 -17.88 2.18
N LYS A 428 -3.16 -17.63 3.49
CA LYS A 428 -4.18 -18.23 4.35
C LYS A 428 -4.71 -17.19 5.35
N GLY A 429 -5.93 -16.72 5.13
CA GLY A 429 -6.50 -15.66 5.95
C GLY A 429 -7.74 -15.04 5.35
N GLU A 430 -8.10 -13.87 5.84
CA GLU A 430 -9.35 -13.19 5.48
C GLU A 430 -9.14 -11.71 5.19
N VAL A 431 -9.97 -11.12 4.32
CA VAL A 431 -10.16 -9.68 4.22
C VAL A 431 -11.51 -9.37 4.82
N CYS A 432 -11.53 -8.65 5.94
CA CYS A 432 -12.75 -8.20 6.59
C CYS A 432 -12.88 -6.69 6.53
N TRP A 433 -14.02 -6.21 6.03
CA TRP A 433 -14.47 -4.84 6.16
C TRP A 433 -15.87 -4.84 6.76
N SER A 434 -16.09 -3.94 7.73
CA SER A 434 -17.43 -3.68 8.24
C SER A 434 -17.60 -2.19 8.48
N VAL A 435 -18.80 -1.67 8.21
CA VAL A 435 -19.18 -0.28 8.53
C VAL A 435 -18.97 0.02 10.01
N PHE A 436 -19.10 -0.98 10.89
CA PHE A 436 -18.92 -0.81 12.35
C PHE A 436 -17.46 -0.79 12.80
N ASN A 437 -16.51 -1.25 11.97
CA ASN A 437 -15.11 -1.39 12.36
C ASN A 437 -14.33 -0.07 12.48
N LEU A 438 -15.00 1.08 12.34
CA LEU A 438 -14.36 2.39 12.33
C LEU A 438 -15.09 3.39 13.23
N ARG A 439 -14.57 3.57 14.44
CA ARG A 439 -14.87 4.72 15.33
C ARG A 439 -14.34 6.07 14.78
N SER A 440 -14.09 6.18 13.48
CA SER A 440 -13.51 7.35 12.84
C SER A 440 -14.52 8.03 11.93
N ASN A 441 -14.61 9.36 11.97
CA ASN A 441 -15.40 10.23 11.08
C ASN A 441 -14.96 10.17 9.59
N MET A 442 -14.40 9.06 9.11
CA MET A 442 -13.88 8.91 7.75
C MET A 442 -14.65 7.82 7.02
N SER A 443 -15.36 8.19 5.95
CA SER A 443 -15.93 7.23 5.01
C SER A 443 -14.78 6.59 4.20
N TRP A 444 -14.83 5.26 4.08
CA TRP A 444 -13.95 4.47 3.20
C TRP A 444 -14.61 4.18 1.85
N GLU A 445 -15.83 4.67 1.67
CA GLU A 445 -16.58 4.52 0.43
C GLU A 445 -15.92 5.34 -0.67
N ASN A 446 -16.15 4.88 -1.89
CA ASN A 446 -15.62 5.40 -3.13
C ASN A 446 -14.09 5.53 -3.15
N LYS A 447 -13.37 4.67 -2.40
CA LYS A 447 -11.90 4.62 -2.41
C LYS A 447 -11.39 3.32 -2.99
N GLN A 448 -10.29 3.43 -3.72
CA GLN A 448 -9.47 2.31 -4.18
C GLN A 448 -8.63 1.79 -2.99
N LEU A 449 -8.95 0.59 -2.52
CA LEU A 449 -8.36 -0.05 -1.35
C LEU A 449 -7.57 -1.30 -1.75
N CYS A 450 -6.58 -1.65 -0.95
CA CYS A 450 -5.82 -2.88 -1.10
C CYS A 450 -5.69 -3.55 0.27
N SER A 451 -5.94 -4.86 0.31
CA SER A 451 -5.71 -5.69 1.50
C SER A 451 -4.73 -6.81 1.17
N ILE A 452 -3.70 -6.97 2.02
CA ILE A 452 -2.70 -8.03 1.90
C ILE A 452 -3.00 -9.14 2.88
N VAL A 453 -3.23 -10.34 2.37
CA VAL A 453 -3.37 -11.57 3.16
C VAL A 453 -2.11 -12.40 2.97
N ARG A 454 -1.41 -12.68 4.06
CA ARG A 454 -0.12 -13.37 4.02
C ARG A 454 -0.32 -14.88 4.10
N GLY A 455 0.53 -15.62 3.41
CA GLY A 455 0.88 -16.98 3.77
C GLY A 455 2.28 -17.01 4.36
N ARG A 456 2.75 -18.20 4.72
CA ARG A 456 4.13 -18.42 5.16
C ARG A 456 5.15 -18.10 4.06
N ASP A 457 4.84 -18.45 2.82
CA ASP A 457 5.80 -18.45 1.70
C ASP A 457 5.47 -17.40 0.62
N GLY A 458 4.30 -16.77 0.71
CA GLY A 458 3.81 -15.77 -0.24
C GLY A 458 2.77 -14.82 0.37
N TYR A 459 2.07 -14.10 -0.48
CA TYR A 459 0.89 -13.34 -0.11
C TYR A 459 -0.09 -13.22 -1.28
N ALA A 460 -1.34 -12.87 -0.95
CA ALA A 460 -2.34 -12.40 -1.89
C ALA A 460 -2.66 -10.93 -1.61
N ALA A 461 -2.76 -10.12 -2.65
CA ALA A 461 -3.23 -8.74 -2.60
C ALA A 461 -4.60 -8.64 -3.24
N VAL A 462 -5.59 -8.16 -2.49
CA VAL A 462 -6.97 -7.95 -2.95
C VAL A 462 -7.19 -6.47 -3.17
N HIS A 463 -7.45 -6.07 -4.42
CA HIS A 463 -7.72 -4.69 -4.81
C HIS A 463 -9.21 -4.50 -5.05
N TYR A 464 -9.82 -3.61 -4.29
CA TYR A 464 -11.26 -3.44 -4.27
C TYR A 464 -11.66 -1.99 -4.00
N ALA A 465 -12.91 -1.66 -4.31
CA ALA A 465 -13.56 -0.42 -3.88
C ALA A 465 -14.92 -0.74 -3.30
N LEU A 466 -15.27 -0.02 -2.24
CA LEU A 466 -16.59 -0.04 -1.63
C LEU A 466 -17.32 1.19 -2.13
N PHE A 467 -18.48 1.04 -2.73
CA PHE A 467 -19.29 2.15 -3.21
C PHE A 467 -20.48 2.33 -2.29
N ASP A 468 -20.77 3.58 -1.90
CA ASP A 468 -22.00 3.94 -1.19
C ASP A 468 -23.19 4.05 -2.16
N ASN A 469 -22.91 4.26 -3.44
CA ASN A 469 -23.90 4.47 -4.48
C ASN A 469 -23.30 4.14 -5.85
N ALA A 470 -23.56 2.94 -6.36
CA ALA A 470 -23.10 2.45 -7.66
C ALA A 470 -24.21 1.76 -8.45
N PHE A 471 -23.92 1.42 -9.71
CA PHE A 471 -24.81 0.68 -10.61
C PHE A 471 -24.05 -0.52 -11.18
N GLU A 472 -24.73 -1.66 -11.32
CA GLU A 472 -24.15 -2.84 -11.98
C GLU A 472 -24.22 -2.62 -13.50
N ALA A 473 -23.08 -2.59 -14.15
CA ALA A 473 -22.97 -2.56 -15.60
C ALA A 473 -22.65 -3.96 -16.12
N THR A 474 -23.56 -4.52 -16.93
CA THR A 474 -23.32 -5.76 -17.67
C THR A 474 -22.77 -5.45 -19.05
N VAL A 475 -21.59 -5.98 -19.35
CA VAL A 475 -20.86 -5.81 -20.60
C VAL A 475 -20.98 -7.08 -21.45
N GLU A 476 -21.39 -6.92 -22.70
CA GLU A 476 -21.39 -7.94 -23.73
C GLU A 476 -20.60 -7.44 -24.94
N VAL A 477 -19.81 -8.31 -25.55
CA VAL A 477 -18.96 -7.95 -26.69
C VAL A 477 -19.17 -8.93 -27.83
N LYS A 478 -19.25 -8.40 -29.06
CA LYS A 478 -19.31 -9.16 -30.31
C LYS A 478 -18.26 -8.66 -31.27
N LEU A 479 -17.64 -9.57 -32.01
CA LEU A 479 -16.63 -9.26 -33.01
C LEU A 479 -17.17 -9.52 -34.41
N PHE A 480 -16.93 -8.60 -35.34
CA PHE A 480 -17.46 -8.63 -36.69
C PHE A 480 -16.37 -8.40 -37.73
N ARG A 481 -16.64 -8.84 -38.96
CA ARG A 481 -15.79 -8.65 -40.14
C ARG A 481 -16.63 -8.24 -41.34
N ASP A 482 -16.10 -7.33 -42.16
CA ASP A 482 -16.80 -6.77 -43.34
C ASP A 482 -17.04 -7.82 -44.46
N SER A 483 -16.12 -8.76 -44.64
CA SER A 483 -16.13 -9.73 -45.74
C SER A 483 -15.83 -11.15 -45.29
N ARG A 484 -16.51 -12.13 -45.92
CA ARG A 484 -16.42 -13.57 -45.59
C ARG A 484 -16.72 -13.90 -44.11
N PRO A 485 -17.99 -13.74 -43.67
CA PRO A 485 -18.40 -14.09 -42.31
C PRO A 485 -18.30 -15.60 -42.02
N ASP A 486 -18.13 -16.41 -43.07
CA ASP A 486 -17.93 -17.86 -43.03
C ASP A 486 -16.53 -18.28 -42.56
N ILE A 487 -15.55 -17.35 -42.55
CA ILE A 487 -14.19 -17.63 -42.06
C ILE A 487 -14.08 -17.16 -40.60
N PRO A 488 -13.62 -18.02 -39.67
CA PRO A 488 -13.38 -17.62 -38.31
C PRO A 488 -12.42 -16.42 -38.18
N ILE A 489 -12.64 -15.63 -37.15
CA ILE A 489 -11.77 -14.54 -36.73
C ILE A 489 -10.83 -15.10 -35.67
N ILE A 490 -9.55 -15.18 -36.01
CA ILE A 490 -8.48 -15.57 -35.07
C ILE A 490 -8.02 -14.31 -34.38
N SER A 491 -8.17 -14.23 -33.07
CA SER A 491 -7.92 -13.00 -32.34
C SER A 491 -7.25 -13.18 -30.98
N TYR A 492 -6.53 -12.16 -30.55
CA TYR A 492 -5.90 -12.06 -29.24
C TYR A 492 -5.94 -10.60 -28.77
N GLY A 493 -5.80 -10.36 -27.48
CA GLY A 493 -5.77 -9.01 -26.93
C GLY A 493 -6.50 -8.91 -25.59
N THR A 494 -6.76 -7.67 -25.19
CA THR A 494 -7.31 -7.36 -23.86
C THR A 494 -8.47 -6.38 -23.95
N LEU A 495 -9.41 -6.55 -23.02
CA LEU A 495 -10.46 -5.57 -22.75
C LEU A 495 -10.42 -5.19 -21.28
N ILE A 496 -10.35 -3.88 -21.04
CA ILE A 496 -10.14 -3.32 -19.72
C ILE A 496 -11.23 -2.30 -19.43
N ALA A 497 -11.92 -2.47 -18.30
CA ALA A 497 -12.91 -1.54 -17.77
C ALA A 497 -12.31 -0.65 -16.68
N SER A 498 -12.72 0.62 -16.67
CA SER A 498 -12.35 1.58 -15.64
C SER A 498 -13.47 2.60 -15.42
N ASN A 499 -13.46 3.26 -14.27
CA ASN A 499 -14.48 4.24 -13.88
C ASN A 499 -13.92 5.66 -14.00
N SER A 500 -14.54 6.54 -14.77
CA SER A 500 -14.04 7.92 -14.99
C SER A 500 -13.89 8.77 -13.71
N GLY A 501 -14.59 8.41 -12.64
CA GLY A 501 -14.49 9.05 -11.33
C GLY A 501 -13.18 8.77 -10.57
N TYR A 502 -12.29 7.94 -11.09
CA TYR A 502 -11.01 7.57 -10.46
C TYR A 502 -9.78 8.01 -11.25
N ASP A 503 -8.71 8.23 -10.49
CA ASP A 503 -7.39 8.45 -11.06
C ASP A 503 -6.68 7.12 -11.33
N TYR A 504 -6.23 6.94 -12.58
CA TYR A 504 -5.44 5.80 -13.05
C TYR A 504 -4.10 6.27 -13.61
N SER A 505 -3.52 7.28 -12.98
CA SER A 505 -2.32 7.93 -13.48
C SER A 505 -1.05 7.10 -13.32
N THR A 506 -0.91 6.39 -12.21
CA THR A 506 0.28 5.59 -11.90
C THR A 506 0.23 4.19 -12.53
N SER A 507 1.39 3.58 -12.76
CA SER A 507 1.50 2.19 -13.23
C SER A 507 0.78 1.20 -12.29
N TYR A 508 0.85 1.44 -10.97
CA TYR A 508 0.13 0.69 -9.96
C TYR A 508 -1.39 0.76 -10.13
N GLN A 509 -1.96 1.96 -10.26
CA GLN A 509 -3.42 2.11 -10.41
C GLN A 509 -3.91 1.47 -11.71
N LYS A 510 -3.18 1.67 -12.82
CA LYS A 510 -3.52 1.04 -14.12
C LYS A 510 -3.51 -0.48 -14.02
N LYS A 511 -2.54 -1.04 -13.30
CA LYS A 511 -2.38 -2.49 -13.17
C LYS A 511 -3.44 -3.14 -12.29
N TYR A 512 -3.81 -2.51 -11.18
CA TYR A 512 -4.58 -3.18 -10.12
C TYR A 512 -6.02 -2.69 -9.93
N TYR A 513 -6.39 -1.49 -10.40
CA TYR A 513 -7.72 -0.92 -10.21
C TYR A 513 -8.55 -0.79 -11.49
N LYS A 514 -8.03 -1.29 -12.61
CA LYS A 514 -8.82 -1.48 -13.82
C LYS A 514 -9.30 -2.94 -13.90
N SER A 515 -10.59 -3.14 -14.14
CA SER A 515 -11.19 -4.47 -14.22
C SER A 515 -10.89 -5.09 -15.58
N ARG A 516 -10.14 -6.19 -15.58
CA ARG A 516 -9.84 -6.96 -16.79
C ARG A 516 -11.07 -7.78 -17.19
N LEU A 517 -11.71 -7.40 -18.29
CA LEU A 517 -12.92 -8.07 -18.80
C LEU A 517 -12.56 -9.23 -19.73
N LEU A 518 -11.47 -9.11 -20.48
CA LEU A 518 -10.96 -10.13 -21.41
C LEU A 518 -9.43 -10.12 -21.42
N ASP A 519 -8.83 -11.30 -21.56
CA ASP A 519 -7.39 -11.47 -21.75
C ASP A 519 -7.07 -12.73 -22.57
N TRP A 520 -6.77 -12.52 -23.84
CA TRP A 520 -6.34 -13.56 -24.76
C TRP A 520 -4.89 -13.30 -25.13
N PRO A 521 -3.94 -14.05 -24.55
CA PRO A 521 -2.54 -13.85 -24.87
C PRO A 521 -2.26 -14.33 -26.29
N ARG A 522 -1.23 -13.76 -26.91
CA ARG A 522 -0.91 -13.99 -28.33
C ARG A 522 -0.67 -15.45 -28.68
N ASP A 523 -0.13 -16.23 -27.75
CA ASP A 523 0.12 -17.67 -27.87
C ASP A 523 -1.14 -18.53 -27.73
N ARG A 524 -2.28 -17.93 -27.32
CA ARG A 524 -3.59 -18.58 -27.17
C ARG A 524 -4.67 -17.80 -27.90
N SER A 525 -4.44 -17.52 -29.18
CA SER A 525 -5.46 -16.89 -30.02
C SER A 525 -6.74 -17.72 -30.07
N VAL A 526 -7.88 -17.04 -30.03
CA VAL A 526 -9.21 -17.66 -30.06
C VAL A 526 -9.83 -17.50 -31.44
N GLU A 527 -10.41 -18.59 -31.95
CA GLU A 527 -11.19 -18.58 -33.18
C GLU A 527 -12.67 -18.31 -32.86
N LEU A 528 -13.26 -17.32 -33.53
CA LEU A 528 -14.66 -16.92 -33.33
C LEU A 528 -15.37 -16.78 -34.67
N GLU A 529 -16.64 -17.15 -34.74
CA GLU A 529 -17.48 -16.79 -35.88
C GLU A 529 -17.88 -15.31 -35.82
N SER A 530 -17.97 -14.65 -36.97
CA SER A 530 -18.39 -13.24 -37.04
C SER A 530 -19.79 -13.05 -36.43
N GLY A 531 -19.93 -12.06 -35.55
CA GLY A 531 -21.14 -11.75 -34.79
C GLY A 531 -21.34 -12.60 -33.53
N SER A 532 -20.45 -13.56 -33.25
CA SER A 532 -20.52 -14.35 -32.04
C SER A 532 -20.20 -13.53 -30.80
N LYS A 533 -20.89 -13.86 -29.70
CA LYS A 533 -20.61 -13.30 -28.38
C LYS A 533 -19.28 -13.81 -27.85
N ILE A 534 -18.44 -12.90 -27.39
CA ILE A 534 -17.18 -13.21 -26.74
C ILE A 534 -17.44 -13.71 -25.31
N ALA A 535 -16.77 -14.82 -24.95
CA ALA A 535 -16.72 -15.28 -23.57
C ALA A 535 -15.80 -14.36 -22.76
N MET A 536 -16.37 -13.62 -21.81
CA MET A 536 -15.66 -12.66 -20.97
C MET A 536 -15.12 -13.33 -19.70
N LEU A 537 -13.95 -12.90 -19.22
CA LEU A 537 -13.43 -13.24 -17.89
C LEU A 537 -14.28 -12.62 -16.78
N LYS A 538 -14.73 -11.39 -17.03
CA LYS A 538 -15.62 -10.61 -16.17
C LYS A 538 -16.60 -9.85 -17.06
N SER A 539 -17.90 -10.08 -16.88
CA SER A 539 -18.95 -9.41 -17.68
C SER A 539 -19.75 -8.39 -16.87
N LYS A 540 -19.50 -8.26 -15.57
CA LYS A 540 -20.21 -7.35 -14.68
C LYS A 540 -19.22 -6.52 -13.88
N VAL A 541 -19.44 -5.20 -13.81
CA VAL A 541 -18.63 -4.27 -13.02
C VAL A 541 -19.53 -3.27 -12.31
N LEU A 542 -19.06 -2.71 -11.19
CA LEU A 542 -19.77 -1.60 -10.53
C LEU A 542 -19.24 -0.25 -10.99
N VAL A 543 -20.16 0.67 -11.24
CA VAL A 543 -19.90 2.04 -11.70
C VAL A 543 -20.52 3.01 -10.69
N PRO A 544 -19.71 3.82 -9.97
CA PRO A 544 -20.25 4.74 -8.97
C PRO A 544 -21.10 5.83 -9.61
N SER A 545 -22.08 6.30 -8.86
CA SER A 545 -22.93 7.42 -9.25
C SER A 545 -22.08 8.68 -9.49
N GLY A 546 -22.31 9.35 -10.62
CA GLY A 546 -21.50 10.49 -11.05
C GLY A 546 -20.22 10.12 -11.82
N SER A 547 -20.00 8.83 -12.06
CA SER A 547 -18.99 8.31 -13.00
C SER A 547 -19.66 7.74 -14.25
N SER A 548 -18.84 7.44 -15.24
CA SER A 548 -19.14 6.65 -16.44
C SER A 548 -18.24 5.40 -16.45
N LEU A 549 -18.64 4.40 -17.24
CA LEU A 549 -17.83 3.22 -17.52
C LEU A 549 -17.00 3.46 -18.78
N ILE A 550 -15.68 3.40 -18.66
CA ILE A 550 -14.75 3.48 -19.77
C ILE A 550 -14.27 2.06 -20.10
N ILE A 551 -14.43 1.65 -21.35
CA ILE A 551 -13.89 0.38 -21.87
C ILE A 551 -12.79 0.69 -22.88
N GLU A 552 -11.60 0.19 -22.57
CA GLU A 552 -10.39 0.27 -23.39
C GLU A 552 -10.16 -1.10 -24.03
N ALA A 553 -10.04 -1.11 -25.36
CA ALA A 553 -9.69 -2.29 -26.15
C ALA A 553 -8.28 -2.13 -26.70
N ASP A 554 -7.47 -3.17 -26.53
CA ASP A 554 -6.24 -3.37 -27.28
C ASP A 554 -6.26 -4.79 -27.84
N PHE A 555 -6.72 -4.90 -29.08
CA PHE A 555 -7.13 -6.17 -29.65
C PHE A 555 -6.57 -6.34 -31.05
N PHE A 556 -6.14 -7.56 -31.38
CA PHE A 556 -5.55 -7.89 -32.66
C PHE A 556 -6.30 -9.06 -33.26
N ALA A 557 -6.72 -8.90 -34.51
CA ALA A 557 -7.43 -9.93 -35.24
C ALA A 557 -6.75 -10.21 -36.56
N LEU A 558 -6.61 -11.49 -36.91
CA LEU A 558 -6.00 -11.91 -38.17
C LEU A 558 -6.91 -11.49 -39.32
N GLY A 559 -6.37 -10.65 -40.20
CA GLY A 559 -6.99 -10.20 -41.44
C GLY A 559 -6.97 -11.28 -42.51
N ILE A 560 -7.62 -10.98 -43.64
CA ILE A 560 -7.73 -11.89 -44.79
C ILE A 560 -6.38 -12.14 -45.47
N ASP A 561 -5.46 -11.17 -45.38
CA ASP A 561 -4.14 -11.23 -46.00
C ASP A 561 -3.08 -11.85 -45.07
N ASP A 562 -3.50 -12.62 -44.07
CA ASP A 562 -2.66 -13.19 -43.01
C ASP A 562 -1.87 -12.14 -42.18
N ALA A 563 -2.27 -10.86 -42.27
CA ALA A 563 -1.75 -9.77 -41.47
C ALA A 563 -2.67 -9.48 -40.29
N TYR A 564 -2.11 -9.25 -39.10
CA TYR A 564 -2.89 -8.83 -37.94
C TYR A 564 -3.29 -7.37 -38.06
N GLU A 565 -4.58 -7.12 -37.88
CA GLU A 565 -5.22 -5.81 -37.80
C GLU A 565 -5.44 -5.45 -36.33
N ALA A 566 -5.15 -4.21 -35.97
CA ALA A 566 -5.40 -3.69 -34.63
C ALA A 566 -6.83 -3.11 -34.55
N ILE A 567 -7.59 -3.56 -33.56
CA ILE A 567 -8.90 -3.06 -33.15
C ILE A 567 -8.71 -2.47 -31.75
N SER A 568 -8.06 -1.30 -31.70
CA SER A 568 -7.70 -0.64 -30.45
C SER A 568 -8.40 0.72 -30.32
N GLY A 569 -8.90 1.03 -29.14
CA GLY A 569 -9.66 2.25 -28.90
C GLY A 569 -10.25 2.33 -27.50
N THR A 570 -10.96 3.41 -27.23
CA THR A 570 -11.62 3.64 -25.95
C THR A 570 -13.02 4.18 -26.19
N VAL A 571 -13.99 3.63 -25.47
CA VAL A 571 -15.39 4.06 -25.50
C VAL A 571 -15.87 4.32 -24.08
N GLU A 572 -16.79 5.27 -23.92
CA GLU A 572 -17.30 5.71 -22.63
C GLU A 572 -18.83 5.58 -22.61
N PHE A 573 -19.34 4.97 -21.55
CA PHE A 573 -20.77 4.74 -21.34
C PHE A 573 -21.24 5.51 -20.10
N GLU A 574 -22.05 6.53 -20.32
CA GLU A 574 -22.79 7.17 -19.23
C GLU A 574 -23.82 6.20 -18.65
N ILE A 575 -24.11 6.33 -17.35
CA ILE A 575 -25.10 5.50 -16.68
C ILE A 575 -26.49 5.81 -17.27
N ASP A 576 -27.03 4.89 -18.05
CA ASP A 576 -28.39 4.93 -18.59
C ASP A 576 -29.17 3.67 -18.17
N LEU A 577 -30.22 3.85 -17.36
CA LEU A 577 -31.09 2.78 -16.89
C LEU A 577 -32.21 2.44 -17.90
N CYS A 578 -32.32 3.17 -19.02
CA CYS A 578 -33.37 3.02 -20.00
C CYS A 578 -33.01 2.12 -21.19
N GLY A 579 -32.15 1.12 -20.99
CA GLY A 579 -31.86 0.07 -21.97
C GLY A 579 -30.38 -0.29 -22.05
N SER A 580 -30.00 -0.93 -23.15
CA SER A 580 -28.60 -1.20 -23.48
C SER A 580 -28.05 -0.09 -24.36
N SER A 581 -26.88 0.44 -24.01
CA SER A 581 -26.09 1.30 -24.88
C SER A 581 -25.12 0.46 -25.71
N THR A 582 -24.80 0.91 -26.92
CA THR A 582 -23.87 0.20 -27.81
C THR A 582 -22.88 1.19 -28.40
N GLU A 583 -21.60 0.86 -28.30
CA GLU A 583 -20.50 1.60 -28.94
C GLU A 583 -19.67 0.64 -29.79
N VAL A 584 -18.93 1.20 -30.75
CA VAL A 584 -18.18 0.43 -31.74
C VAL A 584 -16.73 0.89 -31.80
N ILE A 585 -15.80 -0.07 -31.69
CA ILE A 585 -14.37 0.15 -31.95
C ILE A 585 -14.03 -0.52 -33.27
N ARG A 586 -13.53 0.24 -34.24
CA ARG A 586 -13.27 -0.23 -35.61
C ARG A 586 -11.77 -0.31 -35.87
N GLY A 587 -11.34 -1.40 -36.51
CA GLY A 587 -10.15 -1.43 -37.32
C GLY A 587 -10.47 -1.13 -38.80
N GLU A 588 -9.60 -1.58 -39.70
CA GLU A 588 -9.72 -1.42 -41.14
C GLU A 588 -10.77 -2.33 -41.80
N HIS A 589 -10.91 -3.58 -41.35
CA HIS A 589 -11.82 -4.59 -41.92
C HIS A 589 -12.63 -5.34 -40.86
N GLN A 590 -12.33 -5.12 -39.59
CA GLN A 590 -12.95 -5.80 -38.46
C GLN A 590 -13.33 -4.79 -37.39
N TRP A 591 -14.40 -5.07 -36.65
CA TRP A 591 -14.82 -4.19 -35.56
C TRP A 591 -15.42 -4.96 -34.40
N MET A 592 -15.41 -4.31 -33.25
CA MET A 592 -15.96 -4.80 -32.01
C MET A 592 -17.17 -3.95 -31.63
N GLU A 593 -18.31 -4.59 -31.39
CA GLU A 593 -19.48 -3.94 -30.80
C GLU A 593 -19.55 -4.27 -29.32
N ILE A 594 -19.62 -3.23 -28.50
CA ILE A 594 -19.62 -3.33 -27.04
C ILE A 594 -20.99 -2.85 -26.56
N TYR A 595 -21.72 -3.75 -25.92
CA TYR A 595 -23.04 -3.54 -25.37
C TYR A 595 -22.94 -3.40 -23.85
N VAL A 596 -23.48 -2.32 -23.30
CA VAL A 596 -23.52 -2.08 -21.85
C VAL A 596 -24.95 -1.87 -21.40
N THR A 597 -25.38 -2.66 -20.42
CA THR A 597 -26.68 -2.49 -19.76
C THR A 597 -26.46 -2.16 -18.29
N PHE A 598 -26.95 -1.01 -17.85
CA PHE A 598 -26.92 -0.64 -16.44
C PHE A 598 -28.17 -1.12 -15.72
N LYS A 599 -27.99 -1.61 -14.49
CA LYS A 599 -29.07 -2.02 -13.60
C LYS A 599 -28.89 -1.44 -12.21
N ASN A 600 -30.05 -1.24 -11.58
CA ASN A 600 -30.16 -0.90 -10.17
C ASN A 600 -30.78 -2.11 -9.46
N THR A 601 -30.00 -3.00 -8.86
CA THR A 601 -30.52 -4.23 -8.23
C THR A 601 -30.27 -4.25 -6.73
N PRO A 602 -31.25 -4.72 -5.93
CA PRO A 602 -31.11 -6.10 -5.45
C PRO A 602 -32.25 -7.07 -5.83
N LEU A 603 -33.39 -6.58 -6.33
CA LEU A 603 -34.53 -7.42 -6.73
C LEU A 603 -35.20 -6.80 -7.97
N ASP A 604 -34.87 -7.33 -9.15
CA ASP A 604 -35.59 -7.03 -10.40
C ASP A 604 -37.02 -7.57 -10.27
N GLY A 605 -37.95 -6.66 -9.97
CA GLY A 605 -39.39 -6.90 -9.94
C GLY A 605 -40.14 -5.58 -10.18
N ASN A 606 -40.26 -5.19 -11.45
CA ASN A 606 -41.20 -4.18 -11.96
C ASN A 606 -41.07 -2.72 -11.47
N LEU A 607 -40.06 -1.97 -11.93
CA LEU A 607 -40.09 -0.50 -11.84
C LEU A 607 -39.92 0.25 -13.18
N CYS A 608 -39.79 -0.42 -14.33
CA CYS A 608 -39.77 0.24 -15.64
C CYS A 608 -41.16 0.37 -16.29
N ASN A 609 -42.18 0.78 -15.54
CA ASN A 609 -43.49 1.16 -16.09
C ASN A 609 -44.14 2.27 -15.23
N ILE A 610 -43.59 3.49 -15.27
CA ILE A 610 -44.33 4.75 -14.99
C ILE A 610 -43.80 5.85 -15.90
#